data_AF-A0A8X7WXW7-F1
#
_entry.id   AF-A0A8X7WXW7-F1
#
_cell.length_a   1.000
_cell.length_b   1.000
_cell.length_c   1.000
_cell.angle_alpha   90.00
_cell.angle_beta   90.00
_cell.angle_gamma   90.00
#
_symmetry.space_group_name_H-M   'P 1'
#
loop_
_entity.id
_entity.type
_entity.pdbx_description
1 polymer ?
#
loop_
_entity_poly.entity_id
_entity_poly.type
_entity_poly.pdbx_seq_one_letter_code
_entity_poly.pdbx_strand_id
1 'polypeptide(L)'
;MKKGAAEKCERIWIEQLFRRSPVSVNPVNIIVVSGMAGIGKTTMVQKIMYDWARGTQYQRFAFVFLFKFRELNLLDNENETQMSLTKLIERHYKYLSNDPLKDILKNPETLLFIFDGLDEYKHKLDFTQSQLCSNPDVEVPVHILVTSLVSRTLLKGCSVLITSRPTALEAMDMERVDQFVEILGFFPEQRLMYCKKFFGDTALAAQAFQYVKKNTILYSMCFIPSYCWMICSVLKSHFMTPETAKSEALQVGQWLCEAQNKELIRDTIGKDLKMNFSSTTLSAVDCAVLAAVISCCGELKELNLSDTPLTTECIKRLEPGLSCCSTVW
;
A
#
# COMPACT_ATOMS: atom_id res chain seq x y z
N MET A 1 1.24 26.34 -3.36
CA MET A 1 -0.21 26.37 -3.65
C MET A 1 -0.66 27.80 -3.90
N LYS A 2 -0.94 28.18 -5.15
CA LYS A 2 -1.63 29.45 -5.43
C LYS A 2 -3.09 29.29 -4.99
N LYS A 3 -3.56 30.23 -4.17
CA LYS A 3 -4.98 30.42 -3.83
C LYS A 3 -5.72 30.88 -5.09
N GLY A 4 -6.74 30.15 -5.55
CA GLY A 4 -7.65 30.62 -6.58
C GLY A 4 -8.55 29.50 -7.10
N ALA A 5 -9.87 29.68 -6.93
CA ALA A 5 -10.96 28.73 -7.12
C ALA A 5 -11.06 27.64 -6.05
N ALA A 6 -12.19 27.60 -5.35
CA ALA A 6 -12.57 26.43 -4.57
C ALA A 6 -12.80 25.29 -5.56
N GLU A 7 -11.80 24.43 -5.76
CA GLU A 7 -11.95 23.19 -6.51
C GLU A 7 -13.05 22.38 -5.86
N LYS A 8 -14.17 22.23 -6.59
CA LYS A 8 -15.30 21.44 -6.14
C LYS A 8 -14.89 19.97 -6.27
N CYS A 9 -14.40 19.38 -5.18
CA CYS A 9 -14.07 17.97 -5.15
C CYS A 9 -15.33 17.13 -5.36
N GLU A 10 -15.32 16.27 -6.38
CA GLU A 10 -16.37 15.30 -6.66
C GLU A 10 -15.92 13.90 -6.24
N ARG A 11 -16.87 13.10 -5.73
CA ARG A 11 -16.61 11.68 -5.48
C ARG A 11 -16.71 10.92 -6.80
N ILE A 12 -15.64 10.21 -7.14
CA ILE A 12 -15.60 9.37 -8.33
C ILE A 12 -15.40 7.90 -7.94
N TRP A 13 -15.94 7.01 -8.76
CA TRP A 13 -15.67 5.58 -8.67
C TRP A 13 -14.39 5.24 -9.45
N ILE A 14 -13.73 4.14 -9.07
CA ILE A 14 -12.46 3.72 -9.69
C ILE A 14 -12.66 3.53 -11.21
N GLU A 15 -13.79 2.96 -11.61
CA GLU A 15 -14.19 2.70 -13.00
C GLU A 15 -14.44 3.99 -13.81
N GLN A 16 -14.47 5.15 -13.15
CA GLN A 16 -14.66 6.46 -13.74
C GLN A 16 -13.36 7.25 -13.89
N LEU A 17 -12.22 6.78 -13.35
CA LEU A 17 -10.95 7.50 -13.34
C LEU A 17 -10.60 8.12 -14.70
N PHE A 18 -10.80 7.36 -15.76
CA PHE A 18 -10.46 7.72 -17.13
C PHE A 18 -11.65 8.20 -17.98
N ARG A 19 -12.85 8.31 -17.39
CA ARG A 19 -14.03 8.77 -18.13
C ARG A 19 -13.95 10.27 -18.35
N ARG A 20 -14.47 10.72 -19.49
CA ARG A 20 -14.63 12.15 -19.75
C ARG A 20 -15.65 12.72 -18.78
N SER A 21 -15.32 13.85 -18.15
CA SER A 21 -16.30 14.64 -17.41
C SER A 21 -17.30 15.24 -18.41
N PRO A 22 -18.61 15.34 -18.07
CA PRO A 22 -19.59 16.03 -18.92
C PRO A 22 -19.22 17.50 -19.21
N VAL A 23 -18.36 18.10 -18.38
CA VAL A 23 -17.96 19.50 -18.44
C VAL A 23 -16.67 19.70 -19.25
N SER A 24 -15.87 18.64 -19.46
CA SER A 24 -14.58 18.71 -20.17
C SER A 24 -14.65 17.94 -21.49
N VAL A 25 -14.37 18.63 -22.60
CA VAL A 25 -14.31 18.04 -23.94
C VAL A 25 -13.03 17.20 -24.12
N ASN A 26 -11.99 17.47 -23.32
CA ASN A 26 -10.69 16.84 -23.47
C ASN A 26 -10.64 15.45 -22.82
N PRO A 27 -9.96 14.47 -23.43
CA PRO A 27 -9.77 13.15 -22.84
C PRO A 27 -8.91 13.25 -21.57
N VAL A 28 -9.30 12.50 -20.53
CA VAL A 28 -8.49 12.34 -19.32
C VAL A 28 -7.47 11.23 -19.57
N ASN A 29 -6.20 11.61 -19.68
CA ASN A 29 -5.10 10.69 -19.98
C ASN A 29 -4.06 10.66 -18.86
N ILE A 30 -3.74 11.80 -18.25
CA ILE A 30 -2.73 11.89 -17.19
C ILE A 30 -3.40 12.04 -15.82
N ILE A 31 -3.33 10.99 -15.00
CA ILE A 31 -3.96 10.92 -13.68
C ILE A 31 -2.90 10.78 -12.60
N VAL A 32 -3.05 11.56 -11.52
CA VAL A 32 -2.27 11.40 -10.30
C VAL A 32 -3.21 11.01 -9.16
N VAL A 33 -2.91 9.89 -8.50
CA VAL A 33 -3.63 9.39 -7.33
C VAL A 33 -2.79 9.59 -6.08
N SER A 34 -3.27 10.44 -5.18
CA SER A 34 -2.64 10.76 -3.92
C SER A 34 -3.32 10.08 -2.73
N GLY A 35 -2.57 9.86 -1.67
CA GLY A 35 -3.12 9.46 -0.38
C GLY A 35 -2.05 9.01 0.60
N MET A 36 -2.42 8.91 1.87
CA MET A 36 -1.48 8.52 2.93
C MET A 36 -0.98 7.08 2.81
N ALA A 37 0.01 6.72 3.62
CA ALA A 37 0.49 5.34 3.72
C ALA A 37 -0.66 4.40 4.16
N GLY A 38 -0.72 3.20 3.59
CA GLY A 38 -1.74 2.21 3.96
C GLY A 38 -3.18 2.50 3.51
N ILE A 39 -3.41 3.63 2.82
CA ILE A 39 -4.77 4.06 2.42
C ILE A 39 -5.38 3.22 1.29
N GLY A 40 -4.57 2.40 0.60
CA GLY A 40 -5.03 1.49 -0.45
C GLY A 40 -4.66 1.89 -1.89
N LYS A 41 -3.67 2.77 -2.11
CA LYS A 41 -3.20 3.16 -3.47
C LYS A 41 -2.79 1.96 -4.33
N THR A 42 -1.85 1.14 -3.85
CA THR A 42 -1.41 -0.08 -4.55
C THR A 42 -2.55 -1.10 -4.71
N THR A 43 -3.44 -1.22 -3.72
CA THR A 43 -4.62 -2.09 -3.83
C THR A 43 -5.58 -1.62 -4.93
N MET A 44 -5.76 -0.30 -5.10
CA MET A 44 -6.52 0.26 -6.23
C MET A 44 -5.85 -0.11 -7.56
N VAL A 45 -4.53 0.05 -7.68
CA VAL A 45 -3.78 -0.35 -8.89
C VAL A 45 -3.96 -1.84 -9.19
N GLN A 46 -3.84 -2.71 -8.19
CA GLN A 46 -4.08 -4.14 -8.34
C GLN A 46 -5.51 -4.44 -8.79
N LYS A 47 -6.50 -3.69 -8.28
CA LYS A 47 -7.90 -3.84 -8.70
C LYS A 47 -8.11 -3.42 -10.15
N ILE A 48 -7.48 -2.33 -10.60
CA ILE A 48 -7.50 -1.89 -12.01
C ILE A 48 -6.94 -2.99 -12.90
N MET A 49 -5.77 -3.55 -12.56
CA MET A 49 -5.15 -4.65 -13.30
C MET A 49 -6.04 -5.89 -13.34
N TYR A 50 -6.65 -6.26 -12.21
CA TYR A 50 -7.54 -7.40 -12.10
C TYR A 50 -8.78 -7.26 -13.00
N ASP A 51 -9.43 -6.09 -12.97
CA ASP A 51 -10.64 -5.85 -13.78
C ASP A 51 -10.32 -5.75 -15.27
N TRP A 52 -9.18 -5.14 -15.61
CA TRP A 52 -8.70 -5.11 -16.98
C TRP A 52 -8.43 -6.52 -17.51
N ALA A 53 -7.69 -7.35 -16.76
CA ALA A 53 -7.36 -8.71 -17.16
C ALA A 53 -8.62 -9.61 -17.27
N ARG A 54 -9.67 -9.33 -16.50
CA ARG A 54 -10.95 -10.05 -16.57
C ARG A 54 -11.91 -9.53 -17.64
N GLY A 55 -11.62 -8.43 -18.31
CA GLY A 55 -12.53 -7.85 -19.29
C GLY A 55 -13.68 -7.03 -18.68
N THR A 56 -13.71 -6.79 -17.37
CA THR A 56 -14.86 -6.17 -16.70
C THR A 56 -14.82 -4.64 -16.73
N GLN A 57 -13.62 -4.05 -16.70
CA GLN A 57 -13.41 -2.60 -16.79
C GLN A 57 -12.15 -2.29 -17.63
N TYR A 58 -11.96 -1.01 -17.97
CA TYR A 58 -10.76 -0.50 -18.64
C TYR A 58 -10.45 -1.09 -20.03
N GLN A 59 -11.42 -1.74 -20.68
CA GLN A 59 -11.24 -2.36 -22.00
C GLN A 59 -11.01 -1.38 -23.16
N ARG A 60 -11.05 -0.07 -22.90
CA ARG A 60 -10.52 0.91 -23.86
C ARG A 60 -9.01 0.77 -24.07
N PHE A 61 -8.31 0.16 -23.10
CA PHE A 61 -6.88 -0.07 -23.17
C PHE A 61 -6.63 -1.51 -23.61
N ALA A 62 -5.96 -1.65 -24.75
CA ALA A 62 -5.50 -2.94 -25.25
C ALA A 62 -4.36 -3.48 -24.38
N PHE A 63 -3.50 -2.58 -23.87
CA PHE A 63 -2.35 -2.93 -23.03
C PHE A 63 -2.26 -2.03 -21.80
N VAL A 64 -1.97 -2.65 -20.65
CA VAL A 64 -1.71 -1.97 -19.40
C VAL A 64 -0.34 -2.40 -18.87
N PHE A 65 0.59 -1.46 -18.77
CA PHE A 65 1.93 -1.65 -18.25
C PHE A 65 2.01 -1.08 -16.84
N LEU A 66 2.43 -1.89 -15.87
CA LEU A 66 2.57 -1.53 -14.47
C LEU A 66 4.06 -1.57 -14.09
N PHE A 67 4.58 -0.44 -13.66
CA PHE A 67 5.92 -0.30 -13.12
C PHE A 67 5.83 0.21 -11.68
N LYS A 68 6.54 -0.43 -10.75
CA LYS A 68 6.67 0.07 -9.39
C LYS A 68 7.96 0.87 -9.28
N PHE A 69 7.89 2.10 -8.78
CA PHE A 69 9.09 2.94 -8.63
C PHE A 69 10.17 2.29 -7.76
N ARG A 70 9.78 1.53 -6.74
CA ARG A 70 10.72 0.75 -5.92
C ARG A 70 11.53 -0.26 -6.74
N GLU A 71 10.93 -0.88 -7.74
CA GLU A 71 11.61 -1.81 -8.66
C GLU A 71 12.49 -1.05 -9.66
N LEU A 72 12.03 0.11 -10.15
CA LEU A 72 12.81 0.97 -11.03
C LEU A 72 14.10 1.48 -10.38
N ASN A 73 14.12 1.68 -9.06
CA ASN A 73 15.34 2.06 -8.33
C ASN A 73 16.48 1.04 -8.43
N LEU A 74 16.16 -0.23 -8.73
CA LEU A 74 17.14 -1.32 -8.82
C LEU A 74 17.96 -1.24 -10.12
N LEU A 75 17.40 -0.65 -11.18
CA LEU A 75 18.04 -0.56 -12.50
C LEU A 75 19.35 0.25 -12.46
N ASP A 76 19.36 1.31 -11.66
CA ASP A 76 20.55 2.10 -11.40
C ASP A 76 21.70 1.34 -10.73
N ASN A 77 21.40 0.31 -9.93
CA ASN A 77 22.42 -0.46 -9.21
C ASN A 77 23.05 -1.54 -10.10
N GLU A 78 22.45 -1.82 -11.25
CA GLU A 78 22.84 -2.90 -12.17
C GLU A 78 23.67 -2.39 -13.37
N ASN A 79 24.23 -1.17 -13.29
CA ASN A 79 24.93 -0.46 -14.37
C ASN A 79 24.04 -0.06 -15.57
N GLU A 80 22.71 -0.18 -15.47
CA GLU A 80 21.74 0.23 -16.49
C GLU A 80 21.18 1.64 -16.16
N THR A 81 22.05 2.64 -16.17
CA THR A 81 21.68 4.04 -15.84
C THR A 81 20.79 4.70 -16.91
N GLN A 82 20.73 4.12 -18.10
CA GLN A 82 19.93 4.56 -19.23
C GLN A 82 19.26 3.36 -19.89
N MET A 83 18.00 3.55 -20.27
CA MET A 83 17.21 2.51 -20.93
C MET A 83 16.17 3.16 -21.83
N SER A 84 15.82 2.49 -22.92
CA SER A 84 14.71 2.91 -23.76
C SER A 84 13.37 2.43 -23.18
N LEU A 85 12.26 3.05 -23.56
CA LEU A 85 10.94 2.59 -23.12
C LEU A 85 10.66 1.15 -23.60
N THR A 86 11.08 0.84 -24.84
CA THR A 86 10.96 -0.50 -25.41
C THR A 86 11.69 -1.54 -24.54
N LYS A 87 12.94 -1.27 -24.17
CA LYS A 87 13.73 -2.16 -23.30
C LYS A 87 13.14 -2.28 -21.89
N LEU A 88 12.61 -1.19 -21.35
CA LEU A 88 11.96 -1.19 -20.03
C LEU A 88 10.73 -2.11 -20.02
N ILE A 89 9.90 -2.04 -21.07
CA ILE A 89 8.73 -2.92 -21.22
C ILE A 89 9.17 -4.37 -21.38
N GLU A 90 10.13 -4.66 -22.28
CA GLU A 90 10.65 -6.02 -22.51
C GLU A 90 11.19 -6.67 -21.24
N ARG A 91 11.87 -5.89 -20.40
CA ARG A 91 12.44 -6.37 -19.13
C ARG A 91 11.36 -6.84 -18.14
N HIS A 92 10.28 -6.06 -18.01
CA HIS A 92 9.15 -6.39 -17.12
C HIS A 92 8.18 -7.41 -17.75
N TYR A 93 8.10 -7.44 -19.08
CA TYR A 93 7.15 -8.23 -19.86
C TYR A 93 7.86 -9.02 -20.94
N LYS A 94 8.65 -10.03 -20.52
CA LYS A 94 9.53 -10.83 -21.41
C LYS A 94 8.84 -11.48 -22.62
N TYR A 95 7.52 -11.63 -22.57
CA TYR A 95 6.72 -12.19 -23.67
C TYR A 95 6.38 -11.16 -24.76
N LEU A 96 6.68 -9.87 -24.55
CA LEU A 96 6.52 -8.78 -25.51
C LEU A 96 7.90 -8.36 -26.04
N SER A 97 8.58 -9.21 -26.81
CA SER A 97 9.92 -8.93 -27.33
C SER A 97 9.93 -8.50 -28.80
N ASN A 98 10.67 -7.43 -29.12
CA ASN A 98 10.90 -6.91 -30.47
C ASN A 98 9.63 -6.52 -31.25
N ASP A 99 9.27 -7.30 -32.28
CA ASP A 99 8.30 -6.90 -33.31
C ASP A 99 6.87 -6.68 -32.79
N PRO A 100 6.30 -7.54 -31.92
CA PRO A 100 4.98 -7.31 -31.34
C PRO A 100 4.91 -6.01 -30.53
N LEU A 101 5.99 -5.66 -29.81
CA LEU A 101 6.01 -4.44 -29.00
C LEU A 101 6.00 -3.19 -29.88
N LYS A 102 6.78 -3.17 -30.97
CA LYS A 102 6.77 -2.05 -31.91
C LYS A 102 5.38 -1.82 -32.51
N ASP A 103 4.65 -2.88 -32.82
CA ASP A 103 3.28 -2.76 -33.33
C ASP A 103 2.30 -2.27 -32.25
N ILE A 104 2.45 -2.70 -31.01
CA ILE A 104 1.67 -2.21 -29.86
C ILE A 104 1.86 -0.71 -29.66
N LEU A 105 3.11 -0.23 -29.72
CA LEU A 105 3.45 1.18 -29.49
C LEU A 105 2.96 2.13 -30.60
N LYS A 106 2.57 1.62 -31.78
CA LYS A 106 1.98 2.43 -32.86
C LYS A 106 0.60 3.00 -32.52
N ASN A 107 -0.11 2.42 -31.54
CA ASN A 107 -1.47 2.83 -31.14
C ASN A 107 -1.50 3.36 -29.71
N PRO A 108 -0.84 4.51 -29.42
CA PRO A 108 -0.63 5.00 -28.06
C PRO A 108 -1.93 5.23 -27.28
N GLU A 109 -3.04 5.62 -27.93
CA GLU A 109 -4.32 5.89 -27.27
C GLU A 109 -4.95 4.66 -26.58
N THR A 110 -4.49 3.46 -26.95
CA THR A 110 -4.93 2.20 -26.35
C THR A 110 -4.01 1.71 -25.23
N LEU A 111 -2.99 2.50 -24.87
CA LEU A 111 -1.99 2.13 -23.87
C LEU A 111 -2.21 2.87 -22.56
N LEU A 112 -2.10 2.12 -21.46
CA LEU A 112 -2.06 2.68 -20.11
C LEU A 112 -0.73 2.32 -19.43
N PHE A 113 -0.01 3.34 -18.98
CA PHE A 113 1.17 3.20 -18.14
C PHE A 113 0.81 3.54 -16.69
N ILE A 114 0.97 2.59 -15.78
CA ILE A 114 0.78 2.78 -14.34
C ILE A 114 2.15 2.80 -13.68
N PHE A 115 2.45 3.90 -12.98
CA PHE A 115 3.63 4.02 -12.13
C PHE A 115 3.21 4.09 -10.66
N ASP A 116 3.41 2.99 -9.94
CA ASP A 116 2.96 2.86 -8.54
C ASP A 116 4.09 3.24 -7.57
N GLY A 117 3.79 4.16 -6.63
CA GLY A 117 4.63 4.50 -5.49
C GLY A 117 5.73 5.54 -5.77
N LEU A 118 5.41 6.69 -6.37
CA LEU A 118 6.41 7.74 -6.66
C LEU A 118 7.17 8.20 -5.40
N ASP A 119 6.53 8.13 -4.22
CA ASP A 119 7.20 8.42 -2.94
C ASP A 119 8.35 7.48 -2.58
N GLU A 120 8.43 6.32 -3.24
CA GLU A 120 9.52 5.36 -3.08
C GLU A 120 10.64 5.58 -4.13
N TYR A 121 10.47 6.50 -5.08
CA TYR A 121 11.46 6.73 -6.13
C TYR A 121 12.59 7.63 -5.64
N LYS A 122 13.84 7.26 -5.94
CA LYS A 122 15.02 8.01 -5.47
C LYS A 122 15.34 9.25 -6.32
N HIS A 123 14.83 9.30 -7.55
CA HIS A 123 15.07 10.42 -8.47
C HIS A 123 13.89 11.39 -8.47
N LYS A 124 14.19 12.68 -8.63
CA LYS A 124 13.15 13.70 -8.83
C LYS A 124 12.68 13.67 -10.28
N LEU A 125 11.39 13.91 -10.49
CA LEU A 125 10.83 14.13 -11.81
C LEU A 125 11.08 15.58 -12.24
N ASP A 126 11.85 15.77 -13.30
CA ASP A 126 12.11 17.07 -13.91
C ASP A 126 11.35 17.17 -15.24
N PHE A 127 10.49 18.19 -15.34
CA PHE A 127 9.64 18.47 -16.49
C PHE A 127 10.21 19.55 -17.42
N THR A 128 11.48 19.92 -17.25
CA THR A 128 12.18 20.85 -18.13
C THR A 128 12.23 20.31 -19.56
N GLN A 129 11.73 21.10 -20.53
CA GLN A 129 11.55 20.63 -21.91
C GLN A 129 12.82 20.12 -22.58
N SER A 130 13.99 20.68 -22.26
CA SER A 130 15.27 20.28 -22.86
C SER A 130 15.73 18.87 -22.46
N GLN A 131 15.13 18.26 -21.44
CA GLN A 131 15.45 16.91 -20.96
C GLN A 131 14.53 15.84 -21.56
N LEU A 132 13.41 16.21 -22.18
CA LEU A 132 12.38 15.26 -22.60
C LEU A 132 12.76 14.49 -23.86
N CYS A 133 12.36 13.23 -23.94
CA CYS A 133 12.49 12.40 -25.13
C CYS A 133 11.14 12.23 -25.85
N SER A 134 11.22 11.85 -27.13
CA SER A 134 10.04 11.61 -27.98
C SER A 134 10.04 10.27 -28.69
N ASN A 135 11.19 9.58 -28.72
CA ASN A 135 11.35 8.28 -29.36
C ASN A 135 11.45 7.17 -28.30
N PRO A 136 10.58 6.14 -28.34
CA PRO A 136 10.57 5.05 -27.37
C PRO A 136 11.82 4.16 -27.41
N ASP A 137 12.60 4.20 -28.48
CA ASP A 137 13.82 3.40 -28.65
C ASP A 137 15.11 4.13 -28.20
N VAL A 138 15.02 5.42 -27.83
CA VAL A 138 16.18 6.18 -27.33
C VAL A 138 16.43 5.86 -25.87
N GLU A 139 17.69 5.56 -25.53
CA GLU A 139 18.11 5.29 -24.16
C GLU A 139 18.30 6.59 -23.38
N VAL A 140 17.52 6.72 -22.30
CA VAL A 140 17.61 7.85 -21.36
C VAL A 140 17.43 7.32 -19.95
N PRO A 141 17.79 8.08 -18.90
CA PRO A 141 17.41 7.74 -17.53
C PRO A 141 15.90 7.52 -17.39
N VAL A 142 15.50 6.54 -16.57
CA VAL A 142 14.08 6.12 -16.45
C VAL A 142 13.17 7.28 -16.02
N HIS A 143 13.63 8.18 -15.15
CA HIS A 143 12.86 9.35 -14.75
C HIS A 143 12.50 10.26 -15.93
N ILE A 144 13.36 10.33 -16.97
CA ILE A 144 13.08 11.07 -18.21
C ILE A 144 11.99 10.37 -19.04
N LEU A 145 11.97 9.03 -19.09
CA LEU A 145 10.88 8.30 -19.74
C LEU A 145 9.53 8.65 -19.08
N VAL A 146 9.49 8.64 -17.74
CA VAL A 146 8.28 8.97 -16.97
C VAL A 146 7.85 10.41 -17.23
N THR A 147 8.76 11.39 -17.14
CA THR A 147 8.41 12.80 -17.38
C THR A 147 8.02 13.07 -18.83
N SER A 148 8.59 12.34 -19.79
CA SER A 148 8.25 12.43 -21.22
C SER A 148 6.86 11.86 -21.55
N LEU A 149 6.47 10.76 -20.91
CA LEU A 149 5.10 10.21 -21.02
C LEU A 149 4.06 11.17 -20.43
N VAL A 150 4.31 11.69 -19.23
CA VAL A 150 3.44 12.69 -18.58
C VAL A 150 3.37 13.98 -19.39
N SER A 151 4.50 14.42 -19.95
CA SER A 151 4.56 15.62 -20.79
C SER A 151 3.98 15.44 -22.19
N ARG A 152 3.57 14.22 -22.54
CA ARG A 152 3.01 13.85 -23.86
C ARG A 152 3.99 14.10 -25.01
N THR A 153 5.30 14.13 -24.73
CA THR A 153 6.36 14.17 -25.74
C THR A 153 6.68 12.78 -26.26
N LEU A 154 6.56 11.77 -25.40
CA LEU A 154 6.70 10.35 -25.70
C LEU A 154 5.31 9.69 -25.76
N LEU A 155 5.05 8.87 -26.81
CA LEU A 155 3.79 8.15 -27.03
C LEU A 155 2.55 9.03 -26.86
N LYS A 156 2.51 10.15 -27.61
CA LYS A 156 1.42 11.13 -27.55
C LYS A 156 0.05 10.46 -27.71
N GLY A 157 -0.81 10.63 -26.71
CA GLY A 157 -2.16 10.04 -26.67
C GLY A 157 -2.31 8.90 -25.65
N CYS A 158 -1.21 8.31 -25.16
CA CYS A 158 -1.29 7.30 -24.10
C CYS A 158 -1.82 7.86 -22.79
N SER A 159 -2.34 6.97 -21.94
CA SER A 159 -2.75 7.29 -20.59
C SER A 159 -1.65 6.94 -19.59
N VAL A 160 -1.51 7.76 -18.56
CA VAL A 160 -0.57 7.56 -17.45
C VAL A 160 -1.32 7.69 -16.13
N LEU A 161 -1.11 6.74 -15.22
CA LEU A 161 -1.58 6.81 -13.83
C LEU A 161 -0.38 6.74 -12.90
N ILE A 162 -0.18 7.77 -12.08
CA ILE A 162 0.87 7.79 -11.05
C ILE A 162 0.22 7.71 -9.68
N THR A 163 0.69 6.82 -8.80
CA THR A 163 0.30 6.87 -7.38
C THR A 163 1.42 7.44 -6.53
N SER A 164 1.08 8.20 -5.49
CA SER A 164 2.08 8.75 -4.58
C SER A 164 1.50 9.18 -3.23
N ARG A 165 2.37 9.46 -2.26
CA ARG A 165 2.03 10.28 -1.09
C ARG A 165 2.08 11.77 -1.46
N PRO A 166 1.29 12.63 -0.79
CA PRO A 166 1.31 14.07 -1.04
C PRO A 166 2.72 14.70 -1.03
N THR A 167 3.59 14.24 -0.12
CA THR A 167 4.96 14.78 0.07
C THR A 167 5.86 14.63 -1.14
N ALA A 168 5.66 13.60 -1.97
CA ALA A 168 6.48 13.37 -3.16
C ALA A 168 5.90 14.01 -4.43
N LEU A 169 4.72 14.64 -4.34
CA LEU A 169 4.06 15.33 -5.45
C LEU A 169 4.40 16.82 -5.53
N GLU A 170 5.20 17.35 -4.59
CA GLU A 170 5.60 18.76 -4.60
C GLU A 170 6.40 19.14 -5.86
N ALA A 171 7.16 18.20 -6.43
CA ALA A 171 7.91 18.37 -7.67
C ALA A 171 7.09 18.07 -8.94
N MET A 172 5.83 17.65 -8.78
CA MET A 172 4.98 17.29 -9.90
C MET A 172 4.42 18.53 -10.60
N ASP A 173 4.55 18.61 -11.92
CA ASP A 173 3.95 19.67 -12.72
C ASP A 173 2.44 19.42 -12.90
N MET A 174 1.64 19.99 -11.99
CA MET A 174 0.19 19.80 -11.97
C MET A 174 -0.52 20.38 -13.19
N GLU A 175 0.10 21.29 -13.95
CA GLU A 175 -0.48 21.80 -15.20
C GLU A 175 -0.57 20.71 -16.29
N ARG A 176 0.20 19.61 -16.14
CA ARG A 176 0.20 18.47 -17.07
C ARG A 176 -0.79 17.39 -16.69
N VAL A 177 -1.29 17.42 -15.47
CA VAL A 177 -2.20 16.43 -14.88
C VAL A 177 -3.63 16.78 -15.28
N ASP A 178 -4.30 15.87 -15.99
CA ASP A 178 -5.69 16.05 -16.41
C ASP A 178 -6.66 15.86 -15.23
N GLN A 179 -6.30 14.97 -14.30
CA GLN A 179 -7.11 14.67 -13.13
C GLN A 179 -6.26 14.31 -11.92
N PHE A 180 -6.48 15.02 -10.82
CA PHE A 180 -5.93 14.71 -9.51
C PHE A 180 -6.99 14.02 -8.65
N VAL A 181 -6.64 12.89 -8.04
CA VAL A 181 -7.57 12.07 -7.24
C VAL A 181 -6.94 11.80 -5.89
N GLU A 182 -7.70 12.01 -4.83
CA GLU A 182 -7.27 11.67 -3.47
C GLU A 182 -8.07 10.49 -2.91
N ILE A 183 -7.37 9.49 -2.39
CA ILE A 183 -7.99 8.39 -1.65
C ILE A 183 -8.14 8.81 -0.18
N LEU A 184 -9.38 9.01 0.26
CA LEU A 184 -9.70 9.43 1.63
C LEU A 184 -9.77 8.29 2.66
N GLY A 185 -9.87 7.04 2.19
CA GLY A 185 -10.04 5.85 3.03
C GLY A 185 -11.49 5.40 3.20
N PHE A 186 -11.76 4.59 4.22
CA PHE A 186 -13.06 3.99 4.47
C PHE A 186 -14.03 4.93 5.19
N PHE A 187 -15.19 5.11 4.56
CA PHE A 187 -16.39 5.63 5.21
C PHE A 187 -16.91 4.66 6.29
N PRO A 188 -17.68 5.14 7.29
CA PRO A 188 -18.20 4.31 8.37
C PRO A 188 -18.86 3.00 7.92
N GLU A 189 -19.65 3.04 6.84
CA GLU A 189 -20.34 1.88 6.26
C GLU A 189 -19.34 0.90 5.64
N GLN A 190 -18.28 1.42 5.01
CA GLN A 190 -17.21 0.62 4.40
C GLN A 190 -16.36 -0.09 5.45
N ARG A 191 -16.16 0.49 6.63
CA ARG A 191 -15.48 -0.19 7.76
C ARG A 191 -16.23 -1.44 8.18
N LEU A 192 -17.56 -1.35 8.30
CA LEU A 192 -18.41 -2.50 8.60
C LEU A 192 -18.39 -3.54 7.48
N MET A 193 -18.50 -3.09 6.22
CA MET A 193 -18.45 -3.99 5.07
C MET A 193 -17.11 -4.73 4.98
N TYR A 194 -16.01 -4.03 5.25
CA TYR A 194 -14.68 -4.62 5.29
C TYR A 194 -14.58 -5.70 6.37
N CYS A 195 -15.00 -5.38 7.60
CA CYS A 195 -15.01 -6.33 8.72
C CYS A 195 -15.83 -7.59 8.37
N LYS A 196 -17.04 -7.44 7.85
CA LYS A 196 -17.86 -8.58 7.41
C LYS A 196 -17.17 -9.45 6.37
N LYS A 197 -16.54 -8.84 5.37
CA LYS A 197 -15.79 -9.57 4.33
C LYS A 197 -14.55 -10.26 4.88
N PHE A 198 -13.85 -9.65 5.83
CA PHE A 198 -12.62 -10.19 6.41
C PHE A 198 -12.88 -11.45 7.25
N PHE A 199 -13.91 -11.42 8.10
CA PHE A 199 -14.24 -12.53 8.99
C PHE A 199 -15.02 -13.64 8.28
N GLY A 200 -15.84 -13.32 7.27
CA GLY A 200 -16.71 -14.27 6.56
C GLY A 200 -17.92 -14.75 7.38
N ASP A 201 -17.75 -14.91 8.69
CA ASP A 201 -18.82 -15.18 9.65
C ASP A 201 -19.50 -13.89 10.12
N THR A 202 -20.82 -13.82 10.00
CA THR A 202 -21.58 -12.60 10.30
C THR A 202 -21.66 -12.30 11.80
N ALA A 203 -21.72 -13.32 12.65
CA ALA A 203 -21.78 -13.15 14.11
C ALA A 203 -20.43 -12.70 14.66
N LEU A 204 -19.34 -13.35 14.23
CA LEU A 204 -17.97 -12.97 14.61
C LEU A 204 -17.62 -11.58 14.10
N ALA A 205 -17.98 -11.24 12.85
CA ALA A 205 -17.79 -9.90 12.31
C ALA A 205 -18.56 -8.85 13.13
N ALA A 206 -19.81 -9.14 13.52
CA ALA A 206 -20.60 -8.21 14.33
C ALA A 206 -19.99 -8.01 15.73
N GLN A 207 -19.51 -9.09 16.36
CA GLN A 207 -18.83 -9.03 17.66
C GLN A 207 -17.53 -8.24 17.58
N ALA A 208 -16.66 -8.56 16.61
CA ALA A 208 -15.40 -7.86 16.40
C ALA A 208 -15.62 -6.37 16.07
N PHE A 209 -16.58 -6.06 15.18
CA PHE A 209 -16.89 -4.68 14.85
C PHE A 209 -17.45 -3.90 16.06
N GLN A 210 -18.30 -4.51 16.88
CA GLN A 210 -18.75 -3.88 18.13
C GLN A 210 -17.59 -3.63 19.10
N TYR A 211 -16.66 -4.58 19.23
CA TYR A 211 -15.46 -4.41 20.04
C TYR A 211 -14.64 -3.19 19.59
N VAL A 212 -14.35 -3.11 18.28
CA VAL A 212 -13.64 -1.95 17.70
C VAL A 212 -14.42 -0.66 17.93
N LYS A 213 -15.75 -0.66 17.71
CA LYS A 213 -16.60 0.54 17.81
C LYS A 213 -16.69 1.09 19.23
N LYS A 214 -16.53 0.26 20.27
CA LYS A 214 -16.48 0.71 21.68
C LYS A 214 -15.24 1.55 21.99
N ASN A 215 -14.14 1.35 21.25
CA ASN A 215 -12.93 2.15 21.37
C ASN A 215 -12.88 3.17 20.22
N THR A 216 -13.09 4.45 20.53
CA THR A 216 -13.16 5.52 19.53
C THR A 216 -11.85 5.71 18.75
N ILE A 217 -10.70 5.42 19.35
CA ILE A 217 -9.38 5.49 18.70
C ILE A 217 -9.27 4.38 17.66
N LEU A 218 -9.48 3.12 18.05
CA LEU A 218 -9.43 1.97 17.14
C LEU A 218 -10.45 2.11 16.01
N TYR A 219 -11.67 2.53 16.33
CA TYR A 219 -12.70 2.78 15.34
C TYR A 219 -12.33 3.89 14.36
N SER A 220 -11.71 4.97 14.85
CA SER A 220 -11.23 6.06 14.00
C SER A 220 -10.14 5.55 13.07
N MET A 221 -9.13 4.84 13.58
CA MET A 221 -8.03 4.28 12.80
C MET A 221 -8.47 3.40 11.63
N CYS A 222 -9.59 2.68 11.77
CA CYS A 222 -10.18 1.85 10.71
C CYS A 222 -10.59 2.64 9.45
N PHE A 223 -10.53 3.97 9.42
CA PHE A 223 -10.62 4.72 8.17
C PHE A 223 -9.45 4.40 7.22
N ILE A 224 -8.28 4.03 7.74
CA ILE A 224 -7.15 3.57 6.94
C ILE A 224 -7.28 2.05 6.75
N PRO A 225 -7.42 1.55 5.51
CA PRO A 225 -7.61 0.13 5.24
C PRO A 225 -6.54 -0.79 5.83
N SER A 226 -5.26 -0.41 5.82
CA SER A 226 -4.21 -1.22 6.43
C SER A 226 -4.39 -1.40 7.95
N TYR A 227 -4.82 -0.34 8.65
CA TYR A 227 -5.14 -0.43 10.08
C TYR A 227 -6.40 -1.26 10.32
N CYS A 228 -7.41 -1.10 9.47
CA CYS A 228 -8.62 -1.91 9.55
C CYS A 228 -8.34 -3.40 9.35
N TRP A 229 -7.53 -3.76 8.35
CA TRP A 229 -7.04 -5.13 8.12
C TRP A 229 -6.35 -5.67 9.36
N MET A 230 -5.37 -4.93 9.88
CA MET A 230 -4.56 -5.34 11.02
C MET A 230 -5.40 -5.53 12.29
N ILE A 231 -6.27 -4.59 12.63
CA ILE A 231 -7.18 -4.71 13.78
C ILE A 231 -8.08 -5.94 13.61
N CYS A 232 -8.61 -6.18 12.40
CA CYS A 232 -9.43 -7.37 12.14
C CYS A 232 -8.61 -8.66 12.30
N SER A 233 -7.36 -8.71 11.84
CA SER A 233 -6.45 -9.85 12.05
C SER A 233 -6.22 -10.14 13.53
N VAL A 234 -5.93 -9.12 14.33
CA VAL A 234 -5.79 -9.24 15.81
C VAL A 234 -7.06 -9.82 16.43
N LEU A 235 -8.21 -9.29 16.06
CA LEU A 235 -9.47 -9.74 16.65
C LEU A 235 -9.83 -11.15 16.19
N LYS A 236 -9.45 -11.53 14.97
CA LYS A 236 -9.67 -12.90 14.47
C LYS A 236 -8.92 -13.92 15.30
N SER A 237 -7.67 -13.66 15.69
CA SER A 237 -6.93 -14.55 16.58
C SER A 237 -7.56 -14.65 17.97
N HIS A 238 -8.10 -13.54 18.50
CA HIS A 238 -8.81 -13.51 19.78
C HIS A 238 -10.14 -14.29 19.76
N PHE A 239 -10.89 -14.25 18.65
CA PHE A 239 -12.22 -14.88 18.56
C PHE A 239 -12.22 -16.31 17.96
N MET A 240 -11.14 -16.77 17.29
CA MET A 240 -11.14 -18.04 16.54
C MET A 240 -10.36 -19.22 17.15
N THR A 241 -9.84 -19.15 18.39
CA THR A 241 -9.10 -20.26 19.09
C THR A 241 -7.74 -20.66 18.45
N PRO A 242 -6.82 -21.34 19.18
CA PRO A 242 -5.39 -20.95 19.27
C PRO A 242 -4.45 -21.37 18.12
N GLU A 243 -4.80 -22.30 17.25
CA GLU A 243 -3.85 -22.87 16.27
C GLU A 243 -3.49 -21.90 15.13
N THR A 244 -4.39 -20.98 14.76
CA THR A 244 -4.14 -19.92 13.76
C THR A 244 -3.65 -18.60 14.34
N ALA A 245 -3.73 -18.43 15.67
CA ALA A 245 -3.37 -17.19 16.38
C ALA A 245 -1.85 -16.91 16.43
N LYS A 246 -1.04 -17.97 16.28
CA LYS A 246 0.43 -17.97 16.42
C LYS A 246 1.16 -17.05 15.42
N SER A 247 0.75 -17.06 14.15
CA SER A 247 1.41 -16.27 13.08
C SER A 247 1.05 -14.78 13.14
N GLU A 248 -0.18 -14.48 13.56
CA GLU A 248 -0.74 -13.13 13.48
C GLU A 248 -0.46 -12.29 14.73
N ALA A 249 -0.39 -12.90 15.93
CA ALA A 249 -0.02 -12.19 17.17
C ALA A 249 1.44 -11.70 17.16
N LEU A 250 2.35 -12.50 16.60
CA LEU A 250 3.76 -12.12 16.42
C LEU A 250 3.91 -10.98 15.39
N GLN A 251 3.17 -11.03 14.28
CA GLN A 251 3.12 -9.94 13.28
C GLN A 251 2.59 -8.63 13.88
N VAL A 252 1.59 -8.71 14.75
CA VAL A 252 0.99 -7.55 15.42
C VAL A 252 1.95 -6.96 16.45
N GLY A 253 2.64 -7.81 17.22
CA GLY A 253 3.68 -7.35 18.14
C GLY A 253 4.81 -6.64 17.42
N GLN A 254 5.22 -7.16 16.26
CA GLN A 254 6.28 -6.59 15.44
C GLN A 254 5.87 -5.21 14.92
N TRP A 255 4.61 -5.05 14.49
CA TRP A 255 4.08 -3.77 14.06
C TRP A 255 3.90 -2.75 15.20
N LEU A 256 3.44 -3.18 16.38
CA LEU A 256 3.33 -2.31 17.56
C LEU A 256 4.69 -1.75 17.97
N CYS A 257 5.76 -2.56 17.85
CA CYS A 257 7.13 -2.11 18.05
C CYS A 257 7.57 -1.09 16.99
N GLU A 258 7.22 -1.32 15.72
CA GLU A 258 7.53 -0.42 14.60
C GLU A 258 6.75 0.91 14.66
N ALA A 259 5.54 0.91 15.23
CA ALA A 259 4.69 2.09 15.34
C ALA A 259 5.20 3.12 16.37
N GLN A 260 6.14 2.74 17.27
CA GLN A 260 6.75 3.58 18.32
C GLN A 260 5.76 4.38 19.19
N ASN A 261 4.49 3.99 19.23
CA ASN A 261 3.43 4.72 19.94
C ASN A 261 2.97 3.93 21.15
N LYS A 262 3.58 4.21 22.31
CA LYS A 262 3.30 3.53 23.59
C LYS A 262 1.84 3.65 24.04
N GLU A 263 1.19 4.77 23.71
CA GLU A 263 -0.21 5.01 24.07
C GLU A 263 -1.15 4.10 23.29
N LEU A 264 -0.90 3.96 21.99
CA LEU A 264 -1.65 3.06 21.12
C LEU A 264 -1.50 1.59 21.52
N ILE A 265 -0.30 1.17 21.94
CA ILE A 265 -0.05 -0.20 22.41
C ILE A 265 -0.89 -0.49 23.65
N ARG A 266 -0.88 0.43 24.62
CA ARG A 266 -1.64 0.31 25.88
C ARG A 266 -3.15 0.29 25.65
N ASP A 267 -3.65 1.13 24.75
CA ASP A 267 -5.09 1.28 24.49
C ASP A 267 -5.66 0.17 23.58
N THR A 268 -4.82 -0.47 22.76
CA THR A 268 -5.20 -1.59 21.87
C THR A 268 -5.23 -2.92 22.61
N ILE A 269 -4.33 -3.10 23.58
CA ILE A 269 -4.10 -4.39 24.22
C ILE A 269 -4.90 -4.56 25.53
N GLY A 270 -5.29 -3.46 26.17
CA GLY A 270 -6.10 -3.48 27.40
C GLY A 270 -5.31 -3.89 28.65
N LYS A 271 -5.89 -3.65 29.83
CA LYS A 271 -5.22 -3.84 31.15
C LYS A 271 -5.22 -5.28 31.69
N ASP A 272 -5.94 -6.20 31.05
CA ASP A 272 -6.11 -7.59 31.51
C ASP A 272 -5.61 -8.59 30.45
N LEU A 273 -4.50 -8.28 29.79
CA LEU A 273 -3.97 -9.13 28.73
C LEU A 273 -3.37 -10.41 29.33
N LYS A 274 -3.84 -11.55 28.79
CA LYS A 274 -3.24 -12.87 28.98
C LYS A 274 -2.68 -13.33 27.64
N MET A 275 -1.41 -13.68 27.62
CA MET A 275 -0.75 -14.23 26.43
C MET A 275 -0.38 -15.68 26.68
N ASN A 276 -0.75 -16.56 25.74
CA ASN A 276 -0.43 -17.98 25.82
C ASN A 276 0.38 -18.40 24.60
N PHE A 277 1.63 -18.81 24.84
CA PHE A 277 2.56 -19.39 23.90
C PHE A 277 2.98 -20.80 24.33
N SER A 278 2.24 -21.49 25.18
CA SER A 278 2.57 -22.85 25.60
C SER A 278 2.83 -23.76 24.38
N SER A 279 3.84 -24.63 24.46
CA SER A 279 4.23 -25.55 23.37
C SER A 279 4.59 -24.85 22.04
N THR A 280 4.99 -23.57 22.08
CA THR A 280 5.32 -22.79 20.87
C THR A 280 6.82 -22.71 20.64
N THR A 281 7.29 -22.85 19.40
CA THR A 281 8.67 -22.50 19.02
C THR A 281 8.80 -20.99 18.80
N LEU A 282 9.66 -20.32 19.58
CA LEU A 282 9.92 -18.87 19.49
C LEU A 282 11.36 -18.61 19.04
N SER A 283 11.54 -17.78 18.01
CA SER A 283 12.86 -17.27 17.62
C SER A 283 13.32 -16.13 18.53
N ALA A 284 14.60 -15.77 18.45
CA ALA A 284 15.15 -14.64 19.20
C ALA A 284 14.48 -13.30 18.84
N VAL A 285 14.01 -13.16 17.59
CA VAL A 285 13.28 -11.98 17.11
C VAL A 285 11.88 -11.94 17.72
N ASP A 286 11.18 -13.08 17.74
CA ASP A 286 9.86 -13.20 18.37
C ASP A 286 9.91 -12.83 19.85
N CYS A 287 10.97 -13.24 20.55
CA CYS A 287 11.17 -12.92 21.96
C CYS A 287 11.45 -11.43 22.20
N ALA A 288 12.21 -10.79 21.31
CA ALA A 288 12.46 -9.35 21.39
C ALA A 288 11.18 -8.53 21.16
N VAL A 289 10.37 -8.96 20.20
CA VAL A 289 9.07 -8.37 19.90
C VAL A 289 8.11 -8.53 21.08
N LEU A 290 8.02 -9.75 21.64
CA LEU A 290 7.19 -10.02 22.81
C LEU A 290 7.61 -9.16 24.01
N ALA A 291 8.91 -9.07 24.29
CA ALA A 291 9.39 -8.25 25.39
C ALA A 291 9.00 -6.78 25.24
N ALA A 292 9.19 -6.21 24.05
CA ALA A 292 8.85 -4.82 23.79
C ALA A 292 7.34 -4.55 23.89
N VAL A 293 6.49 -5.47 23.43
CA VAL A 293 5.03 -5.38 23.59
C VAL A 293 4.66 -5.41 25.06
N ILE A 294 5.19 -6.37 25.82
CA ILE A 294 4.90 -6.55 27.25
C ILE A 294 5.34 -5.31 28.04
N SER A 295 6.55 -4.81 27.81
CA SER A 295 7.07 -3.61 28.48
C SER A 295 6.26 -2.34 28.19
N CYS A 296 5.58 -2.27 27.03
CA CYS A 296 4.70 -1.14 26.71
C CYS A 296 3.32 -1.25 27.39
N CYS A 297 2.91 -2.44 27.83
CA CYS A 297 1.62 -2.66 28.50
C CYS A 297 1.64 -2.26 29.99
N GLY A 298 2.83 -2.05 30.57
CA GLY A 298 3.00 -1.66 31.98
C GLY A 298 2.90 -2.84 32.94
N GLU A 299 1.79 -3.57 32.93
CA GLU A 299 1.60 -4.79 33.73
C GLU A 299 0.82 -5.85 32.92
N LEU A 300 1.44 -7.01 32.68
CA LEU A 300 0.84 -8.16 32.02
C LEU A 300 0.40 -9.17 33.08
N LYS A 301 -0.88 -9.55 33.07
CA LYS A 301 -1.46 -10.40 34.11
C LYS A 301 -0.96 -11.85 34.05
N GLU A 302 -0.79 -12.38 32.84
CA GLU A 302 -0.39 -13.78 32.65
C GLU A 302 0.36 -13.96 31.32
N LEU A 303 1.56 -14.54 31.38
CA LEU A 303 2.30 -15.05 30.23
C LEU A 303 2.54 -16.55 30.39
N ASN A 304 1.93 -17.38 29.56
CA ASN A 304 2.17 -18.82 29.56
C ASN A 304 3.18 -19.17 28.46
N LEU A 305 4.34 -19.68 28.85
CA LEU A 305 5.43 -20.21 28.04
C LEU A 305 5.68 -21.70 28.36
N SER A 306 4.80 -22.39 29.09
CA SER A 306 4.99 -23.80 29.46
C SER A 306 5.25 -24.66 28.21
N ASP A 307 6.18 -25.61 28.28
CA ASP A 307 6.55 -26.50 27.16
C ASP A 307 7.09 -25.78 25.88
N THR A 308 7.48 -24.51 26.00
CA THR A 308 8.09 -23.73 24.90
C THR A 308 9.61 -23.94 24.89
N PRO A 309 10.22 -24.52 23.84
CA PRO A 309 11.66 -24.67 23.78
C PRO A 309 12.35 -23.31 23.57
N LEU A 310 12.83 -22.71 24.66
CA LEU A 310 13.52 -21.42 24.66
C LEU A 310 15.05 -21.61 24.68
N THR A 311 15.72 -20.98 23.71
CA THR A 311 17.19 -20.89 23.72
C THR A 311 17.67 -19.80 24.69
N THR A 312 18.94 -19.83 25.08
CA THR A 312 19.56 -18.80 25.93
C THR A 312 19.45 -17.39 25.35
N GLU A 313 19.53 -17.25 24.02
CA GLU A 313 19.34 -15.95 23.34
C GLU A 313 17.88 -15.49 23.42
N CYS A 314 16.91 -16.40 23.25
CA CYS A 314 15.49 -16.08 23.42
C CYS A 314 15.19 -15.55 24.83
N ILE A 315 15.73 -16.18 25.86
CA ILE A 315 15.53 -15.77 27.26
C ILE A 315 16.10 -14.37 27.51
N LYS A 316 17.32 -14.07 27.05
CA LYS A 316 17.92 -12.73 27.16
C LYS A 316 17.09 -11.64 26.49
N ARG A 317 16.47 -11.97 25.35
CA ARG A 317 15.61 -11.02 24.63
C ARG A 317 14.26 -10.82 25.29
N LEU A 318 13.76 -11.85 25.99
CA LEU A 318 12.48 -11.82 26.70
C LEU A 318 12.57 -11.12 28.07
N GLU A 319 13.75 -11.16 28.71
CA GLU A 319 14.04 -10.65 30.06
C GLU A 319 13.45 -9.27 30.37
N PRO A 320 13.56 -8.23 29.51
CA PRO A 320 13.02 -6.92 29.82
C PRO A 320 11.49 -6.91 29.97
N GLY A 321 10.78 -7.76 29.21
CA GLY A 321 9.33 -7.89 29.25
C GLY A 321 8.84 -8.68 30.46
N LEU A 322 9.57 -9.72 30.86
CA LEU A 322 9.20 -10.57 32.00
C LEU A 322 9.10 -9.79 33.32
N SER A 323 9.87 -8.71 33.47
CA SER A 323 9.81 -7.83 34.63
C SER A 323 8.45 -7.11 34.80
N CYS A 324 7.65 -7.05 33.73
CA CYS A 324 6.32 -6.45 33.71
C CYS A 324 5.21 -7.50 33.84
N CYS A 325 5.51 -8.78 34.02
CA CYS A 325 4.51 -9.85 34.15
C CYS A 325 4.19 -10.16 35.64
N SER A 326 2.91 -10.19 36.01
CA SER A 326 2.47 -10.61 37.35
C SER A 326 2.60 -12.12 37.57
N THR A 327 2.45 -12.93 36.50
CA THR A 327 2.62 -14.38 36.56
C THR A 327 3.12 -14.92 35.23
N VAL A 328 4.14 -15.79 35.28
CA VAL A 328 4.73 -16.47 34.12
C VAL A 328 4.68 -17.97 34.37
N TRP A 329 4.10 -18.73 33.45
CA TRP A 329 3.94 -20.18 33.53
C TRP A 329 4.74 -20.91 32.45
#